data_AF-A0A7J9RID1-F1
#
_entry.id   AF-A0A7J9RID1-F1
#
_cell.length_a   1.000
_cell.length_b   1.000
_cell.length_c   1.000
_cell.angle_alpha   90.00
_cell.angle_beta   90.00
_cell.angle_gamma   90.00
#
_symmetry.space_group_name_H-M   'P 1'
#
loop_
_entity.id
_entity.type
_entity.pdbx_description
1 polymer ?
#
loop_
_entity_poly.entity_id
_entity_poly.type
_entity_poly.pdbx_seq_one_letter_code
_entity_poly.pdbx_strand_id
1 'polypeptide(L)'
;MNCERSGELVGDNSSDLAVEYPIVEIFHSVQGEGFHAGMPHVFVRFGTCNLRCSWCDTDFDTFESMPALDILAEIMKFDCKRVIFTGGEPMLHDLWPLHRLLKARGFNISIESNGTILIPEGLIDWICISPKDQVYPNSIIRQRNGDELKVVYCGQDLEMYDELKSGFNHHFLQPCYIDTASVSENGVMFQETEQVVKEHDGWRLSLQTHKWMGIL
;
A
#
# COMPACT_ATOMS: atom_id res chain seq x y z
N MET A 1 -4.04 48.72 14.35
CA MET A 1 -3.61 47.38 13.91
C MET A 1 -3.59 46.49 15.14
N ASN A 2 -4.74 45.92 15.49
CA ASN A 2 -4.80 44.90 16.54
C ASN A 2 -4.98 43.58 15.80
N CYS A 3 -3.92 42.77 15.89
CA CYS A 3 -3.84 41.42 15.39
C CYS A 3 -5.02 40.60 15.95
N GLU A 4 -5.99 40.30 15.10
CA GLU A 4 -7.00 39.30 15.41
C GLU A 4 -6.28 37.96 15.56
N ARG A 5 -6.45 37.31 16.72
CA ARG A 5 -5.95 35.96 16.95
C ARG A 5 -6.51 35.05 15.86
N SER A 6 -5.64 34.65 14.94
CA SER A 6 -5.94 33.72 13.87
C SER A 6 -6.27 32.35 14.45
N GLY A 7 -7.57 32.07 14.64
CA GLY A 7 -8.16 30.73 14.74
C GLY A 7 -7.72 29.84 15.91
N GLU A 8 -8.61 28.95 16.31
CA GLU A 8 -8.28 27.81 17.17
C GLU A 8 -7.40 26.82 16.37
N LEU A 9 -6.13 27.15 16.14
CA LEU A 9 -5.16 26.17 15.68
C LEU A 9 -4.82 25.30 16.89
N VAL A 10 -5.60 24.23 17.07
CA VAL A 10 -5.22 23.11 17.93
C VAL A 10 -3.91 22.60 17.35
N GLY A 11 -2.79 22.95 18.01
CA GLY A 11 -1.47 22.48 17.61
C GLY A 11 -1.42 20.95 17.61
N ASP A 12 -0.51 20.39 16.82
CA ASP A 12 -0.33 18.94 16.77
C ASP A 12 -0.06 18.38 18.18
N ASN A 13 -0.63 17.22 18.48
CA ASN A 13 -0.42 16.56 19.76
C ASN A 13 1.05 16.09 19.86
N SER A 14 1.76 16.51 20.90
CA SER A 14 3.16 16.12 21.12
C SER A 14 3.35 14.62 21.28
N SER A 15 2.35 13.89 21.78
CA SER A 15 2.42 12.43 21.85
C SER A 15 2.37 11.79 20.46
N ASP A 16 1.62 12.38 19.53
CA ASP A 16 1.52 11.86 18.16
C ASP A 16 2.83 12.10 17.41
N LEU A 17 3.38 13.31 17.54
CA LEU A 17 4.66 13.70 16.92
C LEU A 17 5.84 12.82 17.35
N ALA A 18 5.80 12.29 18.57
CA ALA A 18 6.87 11.50 19.16
C ALA A 18 6.75 9.98 18.90
N VAL A 19 5.68 9.51 18.25
CA VAL A 19 5.58 8.07 17.92
C VAL A 19 6.61 7.72 16.88
N GLU A 20 7.42 6.70 17.18
CA GLU A 20 8.46 6.18 16.33
C GLU A 20 7.92 5.08 15.42
N TYR A 21 8.30 5.11 14.15
CA TYR A 21 7.98 4.09 13.17
C TYR A 21 9.25 3.55 12.52
N PRO A 22 9.32 2.25 12.21
CA PRO A 22 10.37 1.70 11.37
C PRO A 22 10.10 2.10 9.91
N ILE A 23 10.95 2.91 9.33
CA ILE A 23 10.81 3.43 7.97
C ILE A 23 12.00 2.97 7.13
N VAL A 24 11.70 2.31 6.02
CA VAL A 24 12.69 1.92 5.01
C VAL A 24 13.02 3.13 4.14
N GLU A 25 11.99 3.80 3.63
CA GLU A 25 12.14 4.98 2.78
C GLU A 25 10.84 5.79 2.67
N ILE A 26 11.00 7.07 2.34
CA ILE A 26 9.91 7.99 1.97
C ILE A 26 10.30 8.66 0.65
N PHE A 27 9.46 8.55 -0.37
CA PHE A 27 9.76 9.09 -1.69
C PHE A 27 8.50 9.52 -2.44
N HIS A 28 8.66 10.35 -3.46
CA HIS A 28 7.56 10.83 -4.31
C HIS A 28 7.69 10.24 -5.71
N SER A 29 6.67 9.50 -6.12
CA SER A 29 6.63 8.76 -7.39
C SER A 29 5.19 8.70 -7.91
N VAL A 30 4.97 7.97 -9.00
CA VAL A 30 3.63 7.63 -9.49
C VAL A 30 3.25 6.23 -9.02
N GLN A 31 2.01 6.04 -8.57
CA GLN A 31 1.49 4.71 -8.27
C GLN A 31 1.59 3.84 -9.53
N GLY A 32 2.30 2.73 -9.42
CA GLY A 32 2.57 1.86 -10.55
C GLY A 32 1.49 0.83 -10.80
N GLU A 33 0.63 0.58 -9.81
CA GLU A 33 -0.28 -0.57 -9.74
C GLU A 33 -1.74 -0.17 -9.49
N GLY A 34 -2.67 -1.07 -9.79
CA GLY A 34 -4.04 -0.98 -9.32
C GLY A 34 -4.88 0.15 -9.92
N PHE A 35 -5.91 0.57 -9.19
CA PHE A 35 -6.85 1.60 -9.64
C PHE A 35 -6.21 2.97 -9.83
N HIS A 36 -5.25 3.30 -8.97
CA HIS A 36 -4.56 4.59 -8.97
C HIS A 36 -3.30 4.61 -9.85
N ALA A 37 -3.08 3.60 -10.70
CA ALA A 37 -1.94 3.55 -11.59
C ALA A 37 -1.78 4.87 -12.40
N GLY A 38 -0.58 5.45 -12.39
CA GLY A 38 -0.23 6.73 -13.00
C GLY A 38 -0.46 7.97 -12.13
N MET A 39 -1.09 7.85 -10.96
CA MET A 39 -1.34 9.01 -10.07
C MET A 39 -0.15 9.29 -9.15
N PRO A 40 0.28 10.56 -8.99
CA PRO A 40 1.39 10.88 -8.10
C PRO A 40 0.99 10.69 -6.63
N HIS A 41 1.88 10.07 -5.87
CA HIS A 41 1.76 9.74 -4.45
C HIS A 41 3.11 9.91 -3.76
N VAL A 42 3.07 10.33 -2.49
CA VAL A 42 4.19 10.14 -1.57
C VAL A 42 4.06 8.75 -0.96
N PHE A 43 5.07 7.92 -1.14
CA PHE A 43 5.15 6.59 -0.58
C PHE A 43 5.85 6.67 0.77
N VAL A 44 5.26 6.03 1.78
CA VAL A 44 5.90 5.78 3.07
C VAL A 44 6.01 4.28 3.21
N ARG A 45 7.23 3.78 3.07
CA ARG A 45 7.55 2.36 3.12
C ARG A 45 7.98 1.99 4.54
N PHE A 46 7.13 1.26 5.27
CA PHE A 46 7.45 0.82 6.62
C PHE A 46 8.40 -0.38 6.59
N GLY A 47 9.14 -0.58 7.68
CA GLY A 47 9.90 -1.79 7.96
C GLY A 47 9.04 -2.86 8.61
N THR A 48 9.58 -4.08 8.65
CA THR A 48 9.01 -5.31 9.24
C THR A 48 7.74 -5.83 8.57
N CYS A 49 7.66 -7.15 8.36
CA CYS A 49 6.47 -7.80 7.84
C CYS A 49 6.19 -9.09 8.62
N ASN A 50 4.91 -9.42 8.78
CA ASN A 50 4.48 -10.69 9.38
C ASN A 50 4.47 -11.86 8.37
N LEU A 51 4.79 -11.60 7.11
CA LEU A 51 4.96 -12.58 6.04
C LEU A 51 6.34 -12.41 5.38
N ARG A 52 6.88 -13.45 4.75
CA ARG A 52 8.21 -13.43 4.11
C ARG A 52 8.18 -14.02 2.70
N CYS A 53 7.35 -13.43 1.82
CA CYS A 53 7.10 -13.96 0.48
C CYS A 53 8.41 -14.14 -0.28
N SER A 54 8.60 -15.28 -0.96
CA SER A 54 9.85 -15.58 -1.69
C SER A 54 10.12 -14.65 -2.87
N TRP A 55 9.08 -13.99 -3.38
CA TRP A 55 9.10 -12.98 -4.44
C TRP A 55 8.84 -11.56 -3.91
N CYS A 56 9.07 -11.32 -2.62
CA CYS A 56 9.01 -9.96 -2.10
C CYS A 56 10.17 -9.15 -2.67
N ASP A 57 9.86 -8.00 -3.24
CA ASP A 57 10.81 -7.09 -3.89
C ASP A 57 11.30 -5.96 -2.97
N THR A 58 10.90 -6.00 -1.70
CA THR A 58 11.19 -4.98 -0.70
C THR A 58 12.04 -5.58 0.41
N ASP A 59 13.22 -4.99 0.67
CA ASP A 59 13.94 -5.22 1.92
C ASP A 59 13.27 -4.44 3.05
N PHE A 60 12.52 -5.14 3.89
CA PHE A 60 11.86 -4.57 5.07
C PHE A 60 12.61 -4.90 6.38
N ASP A 61 13.78 -5.54 6.31
CA ASP A 61 14.61 -5.83 7.49
C ASP A 61 15.63 -4.70 7.75
N THR A 62 15.96 -3.91 6.72
CA THR A 62 16.81 -2.71 6.82
C THR A 62 15.97 -1.44 6.89
N PHE A 63 15.85 -0.81 8.07
CA PHE A 63 15.07 0.41 8.27
C PHE A 63 15.68 1.31 9.37
N GLU A 64 15.24 2.56 9.39
CA GLU A 64 15.55 3.53 10.46
C GLU A 64 14.30 3.75 11.33
N SER A 65 14.51 3.98 12.65
CA SER A 65 13.43 4.47 13.50
C SER A 65 13.28 5.97 13.28
N MET A 66 12.11 6.40 12.85
CA MET A 66 11.80 7.80 12.61
C MET A 66 10.58 8.24 13.43
N PRO A 67 10.63 9.38 14.13
CA PRO A 67 9.45 9.94 14.76
C PRO A 67 8.46 10.44 13.71
N ALA A 68 7.17 10.43 14.06
CA ALA A 68 6.08 10.91 13.21
C ALA A 68 6.29 12.35 12.73
N LEU A 69 6.95 13.19 13.56
CA LEU A 69 7.36 14.53 13.19
C LEU A 69 8.27 14.55 11.95
N ASP A 70 9.29 13.69 11.93
CA ASP A 70 10.27 13.66 10.85
C ASP A 70 9.66 13.04 9.59
N ILE A 71 8.84 11.99 9.74
CA ILE A 71 8.05 11.42 8.64
C ILE A 71 7.15 12.48 8.01
N LEU A 72 6.42 13.23 8.83
CA LEU A 72 5.58 14.32 8.37
C LEU A 72 6.41 15.39 7.65
N ALA A 73 7.57 15.77 8.19
CA ALA A 73 8.46 16.75 7.59
C ALA A 73 8.97 16.28 6.21
N GLU A 74 9.33 15.01 6.05
CA GLU A 74 9.72 14.42 4.76
C GLU A 74 8.57 14.45 3.75
N ILE A 75 7.37 14.00 4.15
CA ILE A 75 6.18 14.02 3.29
C ILE A 75 5.87 15.44 2.80
N MET A 76 6.00 16.43 3.69
CA MET A 76 5.68 17.83 3.40
C MET A 76 6.67 18.52 2.44
N LYS A 77 7.81 17.89 2.10
CA LYS A 77 8.73 18.39 1.06
C LYS A 77 8.13 18.30 -0.34
N PHE A 78 7.11 17.46 -0.55
CA PHE A 78 6.51 17.22 -1.85
C PHE A 78 5.17 17.96 -1.99
N ASP A 79 4.94 18.56 -3.16
CA ASP A 79 3.64 19.15 -3.51
C ASP A 79 2.64 18.06 -3.97
N CYS A 80 2.32 17.15 -3.05
CA CYS A 80 1.40 16.04 -3.30
C CYS A 80 0.58 15.74 -2.05
N LYS A 81 -0.75 15.82 -2.17
CA LYS A 81 -1.70 15.56 -1.08
C LYS A 81 -2.22 14.13 -1.03
N ARG A 82 -1.52 13.20 -1.67
CA ARG A 82 -1.80 11.76 -1.62
C ARG A 82 -0.59 11.06 -1.03
N VAL A 83 -0.82 10.36 0.07
CA VAL A 83 0.17 9.54 0.76
C VAL A 83 -0.30 8.10 0.70
N ILE A 84 0.62 7.18 0.45
CA ILE A 84 0.33 5.74 0.51
C ILE A 84 1.26 5.08 1.53
N PHE A 85 0.64 4.39 2.49
CA PHE A 85 1.31 3.55 3.45
C PHE A 85 1.49 2.16 2.86
N THR A 86 2.73 1.70 2.76
CA THR A 86 3.11 0.40 2.16
C THR A 86 4.35 -0.14 2.86
N GLY A 87 4.88 -1.27 2.40
CA GLY A 87 6.21 -1.74 2.80
C GLY A 87 6.26 -2.29 4.21
N GLY A 88 6.97 -3.41 4.36
CA GLY A 88 6.62 -4.29 5.44
C GLY A 88 5.11 -4.59 5.42
N GLU A 89 4.50 -4.83 6.58
CA GLU A 89 3.05 -4.73 6.74
C GLU A 89 2.73 -3.47 7.56
N PRO A 90 2.14 -2.41 6.96
CA PRO A 90 1.94 -1.14 7.66
C PRO A 90 1.03 -1.29 8.90
N MET A 91 0.06 -2.20 8.87
CA MET A 91 -0.86 -2.42 9.99
C MET A 91 -0.24 -3.15 11.18
N LEU A 92 1.06 -3.50 11.14
CA LEU A 92 1.80 -3.89 12.35
C LEU A 92 1.99 -2.71 13.32
N HIS A 93 1.81 -1.48 12.84
CA HIS A 93 2.04 -0.25 13.58
C HIS A 93 0.72 0.48 13.85
N ASP A 94 0.65 1.26 14.94
CA ASP A 94 -0.49 2.15 15.17
C ASP A 94 -0.36 3.40 14.29
N LEU A 95 -1.19 3.50 13.25
CA LEU A 95 -1.12 4.59 12.27
C LEU A 95 -1.96 5.81 12.65
N TRP A 96 -2.70 5.78 13.75
CA TRP A 96 -3.54 6.91 14.18
C TRP A 96 -2.78 8.24 14.38
N PRO A 97 -1.57 8.26 14.96
CA PRO A 97 -0.74 9.47 15.03
C PRO A 97 -0.48 10.09 13.65
N LEU A 98 0.04 9.31 12.70
CA LEU A 98 0.28 9.77 11.33
C LEU A 98 -1.01 10.19 10.63
N HIS A 99 -2.09 9.44 10.80
CA HIS A 99 -3.41 9.81 10.29
C HIS A 99 -3.81 11.21 10.74
N ARG A 100 -3.82 11.48 12.05
CA ARG A 100 -4.28 12.77 12.58
C ARG A 100 -3.43 13.93 12.04
N LEU A 101 -2.12 13.75 12.02
CA LEU A 101 -1.17 14.73 11.51
C LEU A 101 -1.40 15.05 10.03
N LEU A 102 -1.61 14.02 9.20
CA LEU A 102 -1.82 14.13 7.76
C LEU A 102 -3.21 14.66 7.42
N LYS A 103 -4.27 14.16 8.06
CA LYS A 103 -5.65 14.62 7.82
C LYS A 103 -5.84 16.08 8.22
N ALA A 104 -5.22 16.54 9.31
CA ALA A 104 -5.21 17.96 9.69
C ALA A 104 -4.64 18.89 8.60
N ARG A 105 -3.85 18.34 7.67
CA ARG A 105 -3.21 19.05 6.56
C ARG A 105 -3.83 18.75 5.19
N GLY A 106 -5.00 18.10 5.18
CA GLY A 106 -5.77 17.82 3.96
C GLY A 106 -5.18 16.73 3.07
N PHE A 107 -4.38 15.82 3.62
CA PHE A 107 -3.90 14.66 2.87
C PHE A 107 -5.00 13.59 2.72
N ASN A 108 -4.91 12.85 1.61
CA ASN A 108 -5.63 11.61 1.36
C ASN A 108 -4.65 10.47 1.61
N ILE A 109 -5.08 9.48 2.38
CA ILE A 109 -4.26 8.38 2.86
C ILE A 109 -4.75 7.09 2.22
N SER A 110 -3.88 6.44 1.47
CA SER A 110 -4.08 5.11 0.93
C SER A 110 -3.24 4.10 1.71
N ILE A 111 -3.61 2.82 1.68
CA ILE A 111 -2.80 1.73 2.22
C ILE A 111 -2.72 0.55 1.25
N GLU A 112 -1.55 -0.07 1.18
CA GLU A 112 -1.32 -1.39 0.57
C GLU A 112 -1.00 -2.37 1.70
N SER A 113 -1.88 -3.33 1.95
CA SER A 113 -1.74 -4.29 3.06
C SER A 113 -1.96 -5.72 2.58
N ASN A 114 -1.32 -6.68 3.26
CA ASN A 114 -1.58 -8.09 3.03
C ASN A 114 -2.93 -8.58 3.61
N GLY A 115 -3.64 -7.71 4.36
CA GLY A 115 -4.99 -7.96 4.87
C GLY A 115 -5.07 -8.87 6.09
N THR A 116 -3.95 -9.28 6.68
CA THR A 116 -3.92 -10.16 7.86
C THR A 116 -4.27 -9.44 9.17
N ILE A 117 -4.26 -8.10 9.16
CA ILE A 117 -4.63 -7.24 10.30
C ILE A 117 -5.78 -6.34 9.86
N LEU A 118 -6.78 -6.15 10.73
CA LEU A 118 -7.92 -5.30 10.45
C LEU A 118 -7.52 -3.82 10.46
N ILE A 119 -8.01 -3.09 9.48
CA ILE A 119 -7.85 -1.63 9.42
C ILE A 119 -9.05 -1.00 10.15
N PRO A 120 -8.83 -0.21 11.21
CA PRO A 120 -9.90 0.51 11.89
C PRO A 120 -10.69 1.43 10.94
N GLU A 121 -12.01 1.49 11.12
CA GLU A 121 -12.87 2.38 10.36
C GLU A 121 -12.44 3.85 10.54
N GLY A 122 -12.42 4.60 9.43
CA GLY A 122 -12.02 6.00 9.40
C GLY A 122 -10.52 6.27 9.43
N LEU A 123 -9.67 5.23 9.54
CA LEU A 123 -8.22 5.41 9.55
C LEU A 123 -7.63 5.70 8.16
N ILE A 124 -8.16 5.08 7.11
CA ILE A 124 -7.61 5.13 5.75
C ILE A 124 -8.71 5.53 4.76
N ASP A 125 -8.38 6.37 3.79
CA ASP A 125 -9.32 6.83 2.76
C ASP A 125 -9.43 5.86 1.58
N TRP A 126 -8.36 5.10 1.27
CA TRP A 126 -8.34 4.07 0.22
C TRP A 126 -7.63 2.79 0.67
N ILE A 127 -8.34 1.67 0.69
CA ILE A 127 -7.83 0.38 1.17
C ILE A 127 -7.59 -0.57 -0.01
N CYS A 128 -6.32 -0.85 -0.28
CA CYS A 128 -5.90 -1.93 -1.17
C CYS A 128 -5.42 -3.14 -0.37
N ILE A 129 -6.08 -4.27 -0.56
CA ILE A 129 -5.69 -5.56 0.02
C ILE A 129 -5.12 -6.47 -1.05
N SER A 130 -3.89 -6.93 -0.83
CA SER A 130 -3.24 -7.93 -1.65
C SER A 130 -2.99 -9.20 -0.83
N PRO A 131 -3.93 -10.16 -0.85
CA PRO A 131 -3.80 -11.38 -0.07
C PRO A 131 -2.60 -12.22 -0.55
N LYS A 132 -2.06 -13.01 0.37
CA LYS A 132 -0.87 -13.87 0.18
C LYS A 132 -1.16 -15.33 0.56
N ASP A 133 -2.43 -15.69 0.70
CA ASP A 133 -2.92 -17.01 1.10
C ASP A 133 -2.66 -18.12 0.06
N GLN A 134 -2.40 -17.76 -1.20
CA GLN A 134 -1.87 -18.66 -2.23
C GLN A 134 -0.46 -19.18 -1.92
N VAL A 135 0.31 -18.45 -1.10
CA VAL A 135 1.67 -18.83 -0.65
C VAL A 135 1.66 -19.30 0.80
N TYR A 136 0.80 -18.68 1.59
CA TYR A 136 0.66 -18.91 3.02
C TYR A 136 -0.77 -19.39 3.31
N PRO A 137 -1.11 -20.66 3.06
CA PRO A 137 -2.48 -21.15 3.22
C PRO A 137 -3.01 -21.05 4.66
N ASN A 138 -2.13 -20.93 5.65
CA ASN A 138 -2.49 -20.70 7.06
C ASN A 138 -2.65 -19.21 7.41
N SER A 139 -2.38 -18.30 6.48
CA SER A 139 -2.56 -16.87 6.67
C SER A 139 -4.04 -16.53 6.56
N ILE A 140 -4.63 -16.10 7.67
CA ILE A 140 -6.02 -15.69 7.69
C ILE A 140 -6.08 -14.23 7.26
N ILE A 141 -6.69 -14.00 6.11
CA ILE A 141 -7.02 -12.65 5.64
C ILE A 141 -8.21 -12.16 6.47
N ARG A 142 -7.97 -11.19 7.35
CA ARG A 142 -8.97 -10.63 8.27
C ARG A 142 -9.71 -9.46 7.66
N GLN A 143 -9.03 -8.64 6.87
CA GLN A 143 -9.66 -7.54 6.15
C GLN A 143 -10.47 -8.13 5.00
N ARG A 144 -11.80 -8.07 5.13
CA ARG A 144 -12.74 -8.66 4.17
C ARG A 144 -13.41 -7.64 3.27
N ASN A 145 -13.18 -6.36 3.49
CA ASN A 145 -13.72 -5.27 2.69
C ASN A 145 -12.70 -4.14 2.48
N GLY A 146 -12.94 -3.30 1.48
CA GLY A 146 -12.10 -2.17 1.12
C GLY A 146 -12.42 -1.69 -0.28
N ASP A 147 -11.53 -0.89 -0.85
CA ASP A 147 -11.73 -0.32 -2.18
C ASP A 147 -11.21 -1.26 -3.28
N GLU A 148 -10.03 -1.83 -3.05
CA GLU A 148 -9.30 -2.60 -4.05
C GLU A 148 -8.82 -3.95 -3.51
N LEU A 149 -9.18 -5.03 -4.21
CA LEU A 149 -8.59 -6.36 -4.06
C LEU A 149 -7.62 -6.59 -5.22
N LYS A 150 -6.32 -6.62 -4.92
CA LYS A 150 -5.25 -6.78 -5.91
C LYS A 150 -4.46 -8.06 -5.66
N VAL A 151 -4.84 -9.14 -6.36
CA VAL A 151 -4.27 -10.47 -6.17
C VAL A 151 -3.04 -10.65 -7.04
N VAL A 152 -1.92 -11.06 -6.45
CA VAL A 152 -0.77 -11.53 -7.23
C VAL A 152 -1.07 -12.93 -7.76
N TYR A 153 -1.12 -13.08 -9.08
CA TYR A 153 -1.38 -14.33 -9.77
C TYR A 153 -0.08 -15.12 -9.96
N CYS A 154 -0.05 -16.31 -9.37
CA CYS A 154 1.05 -17.27 -9.38
C CYS A 154 0.61 -18.64 -9.93
N GLY A 155 -0.53 -18.70 -10.65
CA GLY A 155 -1.10 -19.94 -11.16
C GLY A 155 -2.10 -20.64 -10.23
N GLN A 156 -2.49 -20.00 -9.12
CA GLN A 156 -3.52 -20.52 -8.21
C GLN A 156 -4.94 -20.44 -8.80
N ASP A 157 -5.86 -21.24 -8.27
CA ASP A 157 -7.28 -21.15 -8.57
C ASP A 157 -7.88 -19.83 -8.05
N LEU A 158 -8.71 -19.15 -8.84
CA LEU A 158 -9.32 -17.87 -8.46
C LEU A 158 -10.57 -18.02 -7.58
N GLU A 159 -11.19 -19.20 -7.54
CA GLU A 159 -12.38 -19.46 -6.70
C GLU A 159 -12.08 -19.21 -5.21
N MET A 160 -10.81 -19.32 -4.79
CA MET A 160 -10.38 -19.01 -3.42
C MET A 160 -10.66 -17.55 -3.00
N TYR A 161 -10.87 -16.65 -3.98
CA TYR A 161 -11.14 -15.24 -3.73
C TYR A 161 -12.60 -14.86 -3.87
N ASP A 162 -13.51 -15.77 -4.24
CA ASP A 162 -14.90 -15.41 -4.56
C ASP A 162 -15.64 -14.75 -3.40
N GLU A 163 -15.49 -15.29 -2.19
CA GLU A 163 -16.04 -14.67 -0.97
C GLU A 163 -15.41 -13.29 -0.71
N LEU A 164 -14.10 -13.16 -0.96
CA LEU A 164 -13.37 -11.94 -0.71
C LEU A 164 -13.75 -10.84 -1.69
N LYS A 165 -13.91 -11.15 -2.99
CA LYS A 165 -14.28 -10.21 -4.04
C LYS A 165 -15.52 -9.39 -3.67
N SER A 166 -16.50 -10.02 -3.03
CA SER A 166 -17.76 -9.37 -2.66
C SER A 166 -17.61 -8.15 -1.74
N GLY A 167 -16.52 -8.06 -0.98
CA GLY A 167 -16.24 -6.94 -0.09
C GLY A 167 -15.46 -5.78 -0.71
N PHE A 168 -15.04 -5.88 -1.98
CA PHE A 168 -14.22 -4.87 -2.64
C PHE A 168 -14.89 -4.32 -3.91
N ASN A 169 -14.67 -3.03 -4.16
CA ASN A 169 -15.24 -2.32 -5.31
C ASN A 169 -14.47 -2.60 -6.61
N HIS A 170 -13.20 -2.93 -6.49
CA HIS A 170 -12.27 -3.10 -7.59
C HIS A 170 -11.47 -4.39 -7.43
N HIS A 171 -11.40 -5.19 -8.50
CA HIS A 171 -10.67 -6.45 -8.48
C HIS A 171 -9.60 -6.44 -9.56
N PHE A 172 -8.37 -6.73 -9.16
CA PHE A 172 -7.22 -6.79 -10.05
C PHE A 172 -6.45 -8.08 -9.89
N LEU A 173 -6.00 -8.62 -11.03
CA LEU A 173 -4.95 -9.63 -11.08
C LEU A 173 -3.65 -8.95 -11.48
N GLN A 174 -2.63 -9.15 -10.66
CA GLN A 174 -1.28 -8.66 -10.88
C GLN A 174 -0.38 -9.85 -11.21
N PRO A 175 0.36 -9.82 -12.34
CA PRO A 175 1.34 -10.85 -12.61
C PRO A 175 2.39 -10.92 -11.51
N CYS A 176 2.80 -12.13 -11.12
CA CYS A 176 3.98 -12.29 -10.28
C CYS A 176 5.22 -11.80 -11.03
N TYR A 177 5.98 -10.87 -10.44
CA TYR A 177 7.24 -10.39 -10.98
C TYR A 177 8.39 -10.95 -10.15
N ILE A 178 9.37 -11.55 -10.83
CA ILE A 178 10.57 -12.13 -10.21
C ILE A 178 11.75 -11.24 -10.57
N ASP A 179 12.32 -10.53 -9.59
CA ASP A 179 13.40 -9.55 -9.82
C ASP A 179 14.68 -10.18 -10.41
N THR A 180 14.92 -11.46 -10.18
CA THR A 180 16.08 -12.20 -10.73
C THR A 180 15.83 -12.76 -12.13
N ALA A 181 14.59 -12.72 -12.63
CA ALA A 181 14.23 -13.22 -13.95
C ALA A 181 14.41 -12.12 -15.01
N SER A 182 14.68 -12.55 -16.25
CA SER A 182 14.75 -11.67 -17.40
C SER A 182 13.39 -11.04 -17.74
N VAL A 183 13.42 -9.95 -18.51
CA VAL A 183 12.19 -9.31 -19.02
C VAL A 183 11.33 -10.29 -19.82
N SER A 184 11.95 -11.18 -20.61
CA SER A 184 11.23 -12.20 -21.36
C SER A 184 10.56 -13.24 -20.46
N GLU A 185 11.22 -13.68 -19.39
CA GLU A 185 10.66 -14.65 -18.44
C GLU A 185 9.49 -14.04 -17.67
N ASN A 186 9.64 -12.81 -17.17
CA ASN A 186 8.53 -12.07 -16.57
C ASN A 186 7.40 -11.84 -17.60
N GLY A 187 7.73 -11.58 -18.86
CA GLY A 187 6.76 -11.41 -19.94
C GLY A 187 5.83 -12.60 -20.15
N VAL A 188 6.29 -13.84 -19.90
CA VAL A 188 5.44 -15.05 -19.97
C VAL A 188 4.37 -15.01 -18.89
N MET A 189 4.74 -14.74 -17.63
CA MET A 189 3.78 -14.64 -16.52
C MET A 189 2.75 -13.52 -16.74
N PHE A 190 3.16 -12.46 -17.43
CA PHE A 190 2.28 -11.33 -17.76
C PHE A 190 1.24 -11.74 -18.82
N GLN A 191 1.65 -12.50 -19.83
CA GLN A 191 0.75 -13.06 -20.84
C GLN A 191 -0.22 -14.08 -20.24
N GLU A 192 0.25 -14.94 -19.34
CA GLU A 192 -0.60 -15.89 -18.64
C GLU A 192 -1.67 -15.17 -17.81
N THR A 193 -1.27 -14.15 -17.04
CA THR A 193 -2.21 -13.36 -16.25
C THR A 193 -3.21 -12.60 -17.12
N GLU A 194 -2.78 -12.04 -18.26
CA GLU A 194 -3.67 -11.40 -19.23
C GLU A 194 -4.73 -12.36 -19.76
N GLN A 195 -4.34 -13.59 -20.09
CA GLN A 195 -5.25 -14.60 -20.59
C GLN A 195 -6.29 -14.99 -19.53
N VAL A 196 -5.85 -15.16 -18.28
CA VAL A 196 -6.73 -15.44 -17.13
C VAL A 196 -7.72 -14.29 -16.90
N VAL A 197 -7.28 -13.04 -16.97
CA VAL A 197 -8.18 -11.88 -16.86
C VAL A 197 -9.27 -11.90 -17.95
N LYS A 198 -8.95 -12.35 -19.18
CA LYS A 198 -9.93 -12.47 -20.28
C LYS A 198 -10.92 -13.61 -20.11
N GLU A 199 -10.55 -14.66 -19.38
CA GLU A 199 -11.37 -15.85 -19.15
C GLU A 199 -12.24 -15.73 -17.89
N HIS A 200 -11.93 -14.80 -16.99
CA HIS A 200 -12.61 -14.62 -15.71
C HIS A 200 -13.22 -13.22 -15.56
N ASP A 201 -14.54 -13.13 -15.70
CA ASP A 201 -15.29 -11.88 -15.57
C ASP A 201 -15.08 -11.19 -14.20
N GLY A 202 -15.04 -9.86 -14.26
CA GLY A 202 -14.91 -8.98 -13.09
C GLY A 202 -13.47 -8.69 -12.65
N TRP A 203 -12.47 -9.38 -13.21
CA TRP A 203 -11.07 -9.05 -12.97
C TRP A 203 -10.54 -8.03 -13.98
N ARG A 204 -9.56 -7.22 -13.54
CA ARG A 204 -8.79 -6.32 -14.41
C ARG A 204 -7.30 -6.60 -14.25
N LEU A 205 -6.53 -6.38 -15.31
CA LEU A 205 -5.08 -6.53 -15.24
C LEU A 205 -4.46 -5.33 -14.51
N SER A 206 -3.62 -5.58 -13.51
CA SER A 206 -2.76 -4.58 -12.84
C SER A 206 -1.31 -4.90 -13.15
N LEU A 207 -0.62 -4.01 -13.86
CA LEU A 207 0.80 -4.16 -14.15
C LEU A 207 1.63 -3.39 -13.13
N GLN A 208 2.83 -3.87 -12.82
CA GLN A 208 3.80 -3.16 -11.99
C GLN A 208 4.61 -2.18 -12.84
N THR A 209 3.96 -1.13 -13.33
CA THR A 209 4.53 -0.24 -14.36
C THR A 209 5.82 0.46 -13.93
N HIS A 210 5.99 0.68 -12.62
CA HIS A 210 7.21 1.28 -12.04
C HIS A 210 8.48 0.45 -12.31
N LYS A 211 8.37 -0.89 -12.34
CA LYS A 211 9.48 -1.80 -12.69
C LYS A 211 10.03 -1.53 -14.09
N TRP A 212 9.19 -1.10 -15.03
CA TRP A 212 9.60 -0.79 -16.41
C TRP A 212 10.07 0.64 -16.60
N MET A 213 9.54 1.57 -15.79
CA MET A 213 10.00 2.95 -15.78
C MET A 213 11.37 3.11 -15.13
N GLY A 214 11.85 2.09 -14.39
CA GLY A 214 13.10 2.17 -13.63
C GLY A 214 13.00 3.15 -12.47
N ILE A 215 11.79 3.31 -11.93
CA ILE A 215 11.50 4.17 -10.78
C ILE A 215 11.06 3.30 -9.60
N LEU A 216 11.43 3.74 -8.40
CA LEU A 216 10.98 3.16 -7.14
C LEU A 216 9.55 3.62 -6.82
#